data_AF-A0A7J3DJT0-F1
#
_entry.id   AF-A0A7J3DJT0-F1
#
_cell.length_a   1.000
_cell.length_b   1.000
_cell.length_c   1.000
_cell.angle_alpha   90.00
_cell.angle_beta   90.00
_cell.angle_gamma   90.00
#
_symmetry.space_group_name_H-M   'P 1'
#
loop_
_entity.id
_entity.type
_entity.pdbx_description
1 polymer ?
#
loop_
_entity_poly.entity_id
_entity_poly.type
_entity_poly.pdbx_seq_one_letter_code
_entity_poly.pdbx_strand_id
1 'polypeptide(L)'
;MDPFFCLPIVIAISIFVIAFGFMLSGILNNPQFDAKVKEEMRATITGILLLIAIVGILTSINAFIKTYTGYENAGALSASVLEKFENKTKLLFVEYSAVLTRIGEYAGLGYNIAVSVAVWQLNFGEAPFTGLGSVSSSLHGIGNVLSTFYFAIVSLKVLIPFAAWISSEWLLPIAFAFRLMPGTRKIGATLIALAISASLVLPAAVIVIGDLLDTAVQMPHYNTMSAQNGNFMKGKIPDPFRISFIPSIVCSPAFQLFVQPTDEVYDIAICAPLSWLIPYNVCETWVDWGYSVAFVGMAVLQFLAVVNFMPMDTLAEVFDPLMNYFIPAVAEVVVTLSIFFVSITLTVVSAYRSISVALGGEFFMYGLSRFTG
;
A
#
# COMPACT_ATOMS: atom_id res chain seq x y z
N MET A 1 12.75 21.11 -27.33
CA MET A 1 14.08 21.71 -27.55
C MET A 1 15.06 20.76 -26.94
N ASP A 2 15.94 20.16 -27.73
CA ASP A 2 16.87 19.17 -27.21
C ASP A 2 17.85 19.88 -26.26
N PRO A 3 17.88 19.52 -24.97
CA PRO A 3 18.69 20.20 -23.96
C PRO A 3 20.20 20.05 -24.24
N PHE A 4 20.57 19.07 -25.08
CA PHE A 4 21.90 18.92 -25.65
C PHE A 4 22.30 20.08 -26.59
N PHE A 5 21.35 20.82 -27.16
CA PHE A 5 21.63 21.96 -28.03
C PHE A 5 22.30 23.13 -27.29
N CYS A 6 22.01 23.28 -25.99
CA CYS A 6 22.63 24.32 -25.17
C CYS A 6 24.08 23.98 -24.79
N LEU A 7 24.48 22.71 -24.84
CA LEU A 7 25.77 22.25 -24.33
C LEU A 7 26.96 22.78 -25.17
N PRO A 8 26.93 22.77 -26.51
CA PRO A 8 27.95 23.43 -27.34
C PRO A 8 28.10 24.93 -27.03
N ILE A 9 26.99 25.62 -26.76
CA ILE A 9 26.99 27.04 -26.43
C ILE A 9 27.71 27.27 -25.10
N VAL A 10 27.42 26.46 -24.08
CA VAL A 10 28.10 26.55 -22.78
C VAL A 10 29.59 26.21 -22.90
N ILE A 11 29.95 25.20 -23.71
CA ILE A 11 31.35 24.90 -24.01
C ILE A 11 32.03 26.10 -24.66
N ALA A 12 31.42 26.71 -25.69
CA ALA A 12 31.97 27.87 -26.37
C ALA A 12 32.17 29.07 -25.43
N ILE A 13 31.20 29.35 -24.56
CA ILE A 13 31.30 30.40 -23.53
C ILE A 13 32.44 30.07 -22.56
N SER A 14 32.54 28.83 -22.10
CA SER A 14 33.61 28.42 -21.16
C SER A 14 35.01 28.59 -21.78
N ILE A 15 35.18 28.18 -23.04
CA ILE A 15 36.44 28.34 -23.78
C ILE A 15 36.75 29.82 -23.98
N PHE A 16 35.75 30.64 -24.30
CA PHE A 16 35.91 32.09 -24.45
C PHE A 16 36.37 32.75 -23.14
N VAL A 17 35.76 32.40 -22.00
CA VAL A 17 36.16 32.92 -20.69
C VAL A 17 37.59 32.51 -20.33
N ILE A 18 37.98 31.27 -20.63
CA ILE A 18 39.35 30.78 -20.39
C ILE A 18 40.36 31.50 -21.28
N ALA A 19 40.04 31.66 -22.57
CA ALA A 19 40.90 32.37 -23.53
C ALA A 19 41.07 33.85 -23.13
N PHE A 20 40.00 34.49 -22.69
CA PHE A 20 40.05 35.87 -22.18
C PHE A 20 40.91 35.97 -20.91
N GLY A 21 40.76 35.02 -19.98
CA GLY A 21 41.61 34.92 -18.78
C GLY A 21 43.09 34.74 -19.12
N PHE A 22 43.40 33.94 -20.16
CA PHE A 22 44.76 33.75 -20.64
C PHE A 22 45.39 35.04 -21.19
N MET A 23 44.65 35.78 -22.04
CA MET A 23 45.11 37.07 -22.56
C MET A 23 45.35 38.10 -21.44
N LEU A 24 44.42 38.16 -20.47
CA LEU A 24 44.47 39.10 -19.37
C LEU A 24 45.64 38.80 -18.41
N SER A 25 45.96 37.51 -18.21
CA SER A 25 47.15 37.07 -17.47
C SER A 25 48.45 37.57 -18.12
N GLY A 26 48.54 37.53 -19.45
CA GLY A 26 49.69 38.05 -20.20
C GLY A 26 49.86 39.56 -20.06
N ILE A 27 48.74 40.32 -20.07
CA ILE A 27 48.75 41.79 -19.92
C ILE A 27 49.17 42.21 -18.50
N LEU A 28 48.64 41.53 -17.48
CA LEU A 28 48.91 41.87 -16.07
C LEU A 28 50.25 41.32 -15.56
N ASN A 29 50.88 40.39 -16.29
CA ASN A 29 52.10 39.69 -15.91
C ASN A 29 52.06 39.12 -14.48
N ASN A 30 50.88 38.62 -14.05
CA ASN A 30 50.66 38.12 -12.70
C ASN A 30 50.65 36.58 -12.71
N PRO A 31 51.62 35.92 -12.06
CA PRO A 31 51.76 34.46 -12.08
C PRO A 31 50.57 33.72 -11.43
N GLN A 32 49.81 34.37 -10.54
CA GLN A 32 48.64 33.76 -9.92
C GLN A 32 47.49 33.57 -10.91
N PHE A 33 47.32 34.51 -11.86
CA PHE A 33 46.30 34.39 -12.90
C PHE A 33 46.65 33.29 -13.91
N ASP A 34 47.92 33.16 -14.29
CA ASP A 34 48.36 32.09 -15.19
C ASP A 34 48.16 30.70 -14.59
N ALA A 35 48.49 30.53 -13.30
CA ALA A 35 48.23 29.29 -12.57
C ALA A 35 46.74 28.94 -12.54
N LYS A 36 45.88 29.94 -12.25
CA LYS A 36 44.43 29.76 -12.23
C LYS A 36 43.88 29.41 -13.61
N VAL A 37 44.34 30.05 -14.68
CA VAL A 37 43.90 29.75 -16.06
C VAL A 37 44.29 28.34 -16.47
N LYS A 38 45.50 27.88 -16.13
CA LYS A 38 45.95 26.50 -16.38
C LYS A 38 45.10 25.47 -15.64
N GLU A 39 44.76 25.74 -14.37
CA GLU A 39 43.85 24.89 -13.60
C GLU A 39 42.44 24.85 -14.22
N GLU A 40 41.93 26.01 -14.64
CA GLU A 40 40.63 26.12 -15.30
C GLU A 40 40.60 25.34 -16.61
N MET A 41 41.63 25.49 -17.47
CA MET A 41 41.78 24.76 -18.73
C MET A 41 41.82 23.25 -18.52
N ARG A 42 42.63 22.75 -17.56
CA ARG A 42 42.73 21.32 -17.25
C ARG A 42 41.36 20.76 -16.86
N ALA A 43 40.64 21.47 -16.01
CA ALA A 43 39.34 21.03 -15.53
C ALA A 43 38.25 21.04 -16.62
N THR A 44 38.25 22.02 -17.54
CA THR A 44 37.34 22.03 -18.69
C THR A 44 37.59 20.84 -19.62
N ILE A 45 38.86 20.53 -19.91
CA ILE A 45 39.24 19.34 -20.69
C ILE A 45 38.74 18.06 -20.00
N THR A 46 38.97 17.92 -18.69
CA THR A 46 38.45 16.76 -17.94
C THR A 46 36.92 16.68 -17.95
N GLY A 47 36.22 17.83 -17.91
CA GLY A 47 34.77 17.88 -17.98
C GLY A 47 34.22 17.41 -19.33
N ILE A 48 34.86 17.80 -20.43
CA ILE A 48 34.50 17.33 -21.79
C ILE A 48 34.76 15.83 -21.94
N LEU A 49 35.92 15.33 -21.48
CA LEU A 49 36.21 13.90 -21.51
C LEU A 49 35.19 13.10 -20.70
N LEU A 50 34.79 13.62 -19.54
CA LEU A 50 33.81 13.00 -18.66
C LEU A 50 32.40 13.00 -19.27
N LEU A 51 32.03 14.05 -20.00
CA LEU A 51 30.79 14.09 -20.81
C LEU A 51 30.75 12.95 -21.82
N ILE A 52 31.81 12.83 -22.63
CA ILE A 52 31.90 11.79 -23.67
C ILE A 52 31.83 10.40 -23.02
N ALA A 53 32.56 10.20 -21.92
CA ALA A 53 32.55 8.93 -21.19
C ALA A 53 31.16 8.57 -20.64
N ILE A 54 30.48 9.50 -19.97
CA ILE A 54 29.16 9.25 -19.37
C ILE A 54 28.11 8.99 -20.45
N VAL A 55 28.07 9.81 -21.50
CA VAL A 55 27.13 9.60 -22.61
C VAL A 55 27.38 8.25 -23.30
N GLY A 56 28.65 7.87 -23.48
CA GLY A 56 29.03 6.55 -23.98
C GLY A 56 28.58 5.39 -23.08
N ILE A 57 28.71 5.54 -21.75
CA ILE A 57 28.25 4.53 -20.79
C ILE A 57 26.73 4.41 -20.81
N LEU A 58 25.98 5.52 -20.76
CA LEU A 58 24.52 5.49 -20.76
C LEU A 58 23.95 4.87 -22.05
N THR A 59 24.51 5.21 -23.20
CA THR A 59 24.09 4.64 -24.49
C THR A 59 24.42 3.15 -24.61
N SER A 60 25.61 2.74 -24.16
CA SER A 60 26.01 1.32 -24.18
C SER A 60 25.16 0.46 -23.23
N ILE A 61 24.74 0.99 -22.08
CA ILE A 61 23.91 0.24 -21.13
C ILE A 61 22.50 0.01 -21.68
N ASN A 62 21.87 1.01 -22.30
CA ASN A 62 20.56 0.82 -22.92
C ASN A 62 20.63 -0.21 -24.07
N ALA A 63 21.69 -0.16 -24.87
CA ALA A 63 21.92 -1.16 -25.92
C ALA A 63 22.09 -2.57 -25.33
N PHE A 64 22.90 -2.71 -24.27
CA PHE A 64 23.12 -3.97 -23.57
C PHE A 64 21.80 -4.54 -23.01
N ILE A 65 21.01 -3.73 -22.31
CA ILE A 65 19.73 -4.15 -21.74
C ILE A 65 18.78 -4.62 -22.85
N LYS A 66 18.66 -3.85 -23.93
CA LYS A 66 17.82 -4.21 -25.07
C LYS A 66 18.24 -5.54 -25.70
N THR A 67 19.54 -5.81 -25.81
CA THR A 67 20.04 -7.07 -26.36
C THR A 67 19.79 -8.26 -25.43
N TYR A 68 19.97 -8.12 -24.12
CA TYR A 68 19.89 -9.26 -23.19
C TYR A 68 18.48 -9.56 -22.69
N THR A 69 17.65 -8.54 -22.47
CA THR A 69 16.32 -8.73 -21.84
C THR A 69 15.17 -8.50 -22.81
N GLY A 70 15.43 -7.91 -23.98
CA GLY A 70 14.41 -7.53 -24.95
C GLY A 70 13.63 -6.27 -24.57
N TYR A 71 13.86 -5.69 -23.39
CA TYR A 71 13.23 -4.43 -22.98
C TYR A 71 13.97 -3.22 -23.55
N GLU A 72 13.22 -2.20 -23.96
CA GLU A 72 13.82 -1.03 -24.61
C GLU A 72 14.82 -0.27 -23.72
N ASN A 73 14.52 -0.16 -22.41
CA ASN A 73 15.31 0.61 -21.45
C ASN A 73 15.28 -0.04 -20.06
N ALA A 74 16.26 0.31 -19.20
CA ALA A 74 16.35 -0.14 -17.81
C ALA A 74 15.07 0.13 -17.00
N GLY A 75 14.43 1.28 -17.25
CA GLY A 75 13.19 1.66 -16.59
C GLY A 75 12.04 0.68 -16.86
N ALA A 76 11.89 0.21 -18.10
CA ALA A 76 10.82 -0.72 -18.47
C ALA A 76 11.02 -2.09 -17.79
N LEU A 77 12.26 -2.57 -17.72
CA LEU A 77 12.60 -3.80 -17.00
C LEU A 77 12.33 -3.66 -15.49
N SER A 78 12.72 -2.55 -14.87
CA SER A 78 12.41 -2.33 -13.45
C SER A 78 10.90 -2.21 -13.18
N ALA A 79 10.12 -1.65 -14.12
CA ALA A 79 8.67 -1.54 -14.00
C ALA A 79 7.99 -2.92 -14.06
N SER A 80 8.50 -3.87 -14.87
CA SER A 80 7.95 -5.23 -14.92
C SER A 80 8.24 -6.01 -13.64
N VAL A 81 9.41 -5.81 -13.03
CA VAL A 81 9.72 -6.35 -11.69
C VAL A 81 8.74 -5.80 -10.65
N LEU A 82 8.51 -4.48 -10.64
CA LEU A 82 7.55 -3.85 -9.72
C LEU A 82 6.11 -4.31 -9.95
N GLU A 83 5.71 -4.58 -11.20
CA GLU A 83 4.38 -5.10 -11.52
C GLU A 83 4.13 -6.49 -10.93
N LYS A 84 5.16 -7.35 -10.86
CA LYS A 84 5.06 -8.63 -10.14
C LYS A 84 4.74 -8.39 -8.66
N PHE A 85 5.44 -7.48 -8.00
CA PHE A 85 5.19 -7.14 -6.59
C PHE A 85 3.83 -6.45 -6.38
N GLU A 86 3.42 -5.59 -7.31
CA GLU A 86 2.11 -4.94 -7.33
C GLU A 86 0.99 -5.99 -7.35
N ASN A 87 1.07 -6.96 -8.26
CA ASN A 87 0.09 -8.03 -8.39
C ASN A 87 0.02 -8.90 -7.13
N LYS A 88 1.16 -9.25 -6.54
CA LYS A 88 1.21 -10.01 -5.27
C LYS A 88 0.56 -9.24 -4.12
N THR A 89 0.87 -7.95 -3.99
CA THR A 89 0.33 -7.07 -2.95
C THR A 89 -1.17 -6.85 -3.13
N LYS A 90 -1.62 -6.66 -4.38
CA LYS A 90 -3.03 -6.48 -4.74
C LYS A 90 -3.86 -7.71 -4.38
N LEU A 91 -3.36 -8.93 -4.65
CA LEU A 91 -4.04 -10.17 -4.29
C LEU A 91 -4.24 -10.28 -2.78
N LEU A 92 -3.18 -10.00 -2.00
CA LEU A 92 -3.27 -9.98 -0.53
C LEU A 92 -4.23 -8.91 -0.02
N PHE A 93 -4.28 -7.75 -0.66
CA PHE A 93 -5.19 -6.67 -0.27
C PHE A 93 -6.66 -7.06 -0.47
N VAL A 94 -6.97 -7.78 -1.56
CA VAL A 94 -8.32 -8.32 -1.82
C VAL A 94 -8.70 -9.35 -0.76
N GLU A 95 -7.82 -10.33 -0.47
CA GLU A 95 -8.06 -11.32 0.60
C GLU A 95 -8.20 -10.66 1.98
N TYR A 96 -7.35 -9.67 2.28
CA TYR A 96 -7.45 -8.85 3.49
C TYR A 96 -8.84 -8.21 3.63
N SER A 97 -9.33 -7.57 2.56
CA SER A 97 -10.65 -6.92 2.59
C SER A 97 -11.79 -7.91 2.83
N ALA A 98 -11.70 -9.13 2.29
CA ALA A 98 -12.67 -10.18 2.51
C ALA A 98 -12.65 -10.68 3.95
N VAL A 99 -11.45 -10.89 4.51
CA VAL A 99 -11.24 -11.28 5.91
C VAL A 99 -11.76 -10.20 6.86
N LEU A 100 -11.44 -8.93 6.62
CA LEU A 100 -11.88 -7.81 7.43
C LEU A 100 -13.40 -7.66 7.44
N THR A 101 -14.03 -7.76 6.27
CA THR A 101 -15.49 -7.67 6.14
C THR A 101 -16.17 -8.77 6.95
N ARG A 102 -15.69 -10.01 6.81
CA ARG A 102 -16.24 -11.16 7.55
C ARG A 102 -16.03 -11.07 9.05
N ILE A 103 -14.84 -10.69 9.50
CA ILE A 103 -14.57 -10.50 10.92
C ILE A 103 -15.40 -9.33 11.48
N GLY A 104 -15.62 -8.28 10.69
CA GLY A 104 -16.53 -7.19 11.03
C GLY A 104 -17.97 -7.65 11.18
N GLU A 105 -18.46 -8.50 10.27
CA GLU A 105 -19.77 -9.14 10.37
C GLU A 105 -19.86 -9.97 11.66
N TYR A 106 -18.90 -10.87 11.91
CA TYR A 106 -18.88 -11.68 13.14
C TYR A 106 -18.81 -10.82 14.41
N ALA A 107 -17.92 -9.83 14.47
CA ALA A 107 -17.79 -8.94 15.63
C ALA A 107 -19.05 -8.10 15.88
N GLY A 108 -19.80 -7.78 14.81
CA GLY A 108 -21.07 -7.08 14.86
C GLY A 108 -22.27 -7.98 15.17
N LEU A 109 -22.11 -9.31 15.18
CA LEU A 109 -23.16 -10.23 15.58
C LEU A 109 -23.39 -10.13 17.09
N GLY A 110 -24.35 -9.28 17.45
CA GLY A 110 -25.01 -9.28 18.75
C GLY A 110 -26.48 -9.66 18.57
N TYR A 111 -27.00 -10.43 19.50
CA TYR A 111 -28.43 -10.66 19.59
C TYR A 111 -28.94 -10.20 20.94
N ASN A 112 -30.09 -9.55 20.93
CA ASN A 112 -30.80 -9.17 22.14
C ASN A 112 -32.22 -9.72 22.05
N ILE A 113 -32.55 -10.62 22.95
CA ILE A 113 -33.84 -11.27 23.05
C ILE A 113 -34.51 -10.74 24.30
N ALA A 114 -35.51 -9.90 24.07
CA ALA A 114 -36.41 -9.45 25.11
C ALA A 114 -37.62 -10.38 25.12
N VAL A 115 -37.77 -11.19 26.16
CA VAL A 115 -38.99 -11.93 26.42
C VAL A 115 -39.78 -11.13 27.46
N SER A 116 -40.90 -10.56 27.05
CA SER A 116 -41.86 -9.92 27.96
C SER A 116 -42.95 -10.94 28.30
N VAL A 117 -43.14 -11.26 29.58
CA VAL A 117 -44.28 -12.06 30.05
C VAL A 117 -45.05 -11.23 31.06
N ALA A 118 -46.17 -10.62 30.62
CA ALA A 118 -47.21 -9.88 31.34
C ALA A 118 -46.77 -8.74 32.31
N VAL A 119 -45.72 -8.94 33.12
CA VAL A 119 -45.19 -7.98 34.09
C VAL A 119 -43.65 -8.07 34.22
N TRP A 120 -43.01 -9.08 33.60
CA TRP A 120 -41.56 -9.32 33.69
C TRP A 120 -40.92 -9.28 32.30
N GLN A 121 -39.95 -8.39 32.12
CA GLN A 121 -39.11 -8.34 30.93
C GLN A 121 -37.78 -9.04 31.23
N LEU A 122 -37.53 -10.19 30.60
CA LEU A 122 -36.24 -10.86 30.61
C LEU A 122 -35.50 -10.47 29.34
N ASN A 123 -34.41 -9.70 29.49
CA ASN A 123 -33.53 -9.35 28.39
C ASN A 123 -32.30 -10.25 28.42
N PHE A 124 -32.18 -11.12 27.42
CA PHE A 124 -31.00 -11.91 27.15
C PHE A 124 -30.25 -11.29 25.97
N GLY A 125 -29.21 -10.54 26.28
CA GLY A 125 -28.31 -9.98 25.29
C GLY A 125 -26.97 -10.70 25.34
N GLU A 126 -26.57 -11.32 24.24
CA GLU A 126 -25.20 -11.80 24.08
C GLU A 126 -24.61 -11.30 22.77
N ALA A 127 -23.31 -11.06 22.81
CA ALA A 127 -22.52 -10.74 21.64
C ALA A 127 -21.27 -11.63 21.67
N PRO A 128 -21.44 -12.91 21.26
CA PRO A 128 -20.47 -13.98 21.52
C PRO A 128 -19.10 -13.72 20.88
N PHE A 129 -19.06 -12.87 19.85
CA PHE A 129 -17.86 -12.54 19.09
C PHE A 129 -17.35 -11.12 19.34
N THR A 130 -17.83 -10.42 20.37
CA THR A 130 -17.33 -9.08 20.74
C THR A 130 -15.81 -9.01 20.88
N GLY A 131 -15.17 -10.11 21.32
CA GLY A 131 -13.71 -10.23 21.40
C GLY A 131 -12.99 -10.04 20.06
N LEU A 132 -13.62 -10.37 18.93
CA LEU A 132 -13.09 -10.13 17.58
C LEU A 132 -12.96 -8.64 17.24
N GLY A 133 -13.62 -7.75 17.98
CA GLY A 133 -13.44 -6.30 17.81
C GLY A 133 -11.98 -5.87 18.01
N SER A 134 -11.26 -6.48 18.95
CA SER A 134 -9.83 -6.23 19.16
C SER A 134 -8.97 -6.69 17.97
N VAL A 135 -9.29 -7.85 17.40
CA VAL A 135 -8.64 -8.38 16.20
C VAL A 135 -8.92 -7.51 14.99
N SER A 136 -10.15 -7.04 14.82
CA SER A 136 -10.53 -6.11 13.76
C SER A 136 -9.70 -4.83 13.80
N SER A 137 -9.44 -4.26 14.99
CA SER A 137 -8.57 -3.08 15.11
C SER A 137 -7.12 -3.34 14.68
N SER A 138 -6.58 -4.52 15.00
CA SER A 138 -5.24 -4.94 14.57
C SER A 138 -5.18 -5.19 13.07
N LEU A 139 -6.25 -5.77 12.50
CA LEU A 139 -6.40 -5.95 11.06
C LEU A 139 -6.42 -4.61 10.33
N HIS A 140 -7.12 -3.59 10.84
CA HIS A 140 -7.05 -2.23 10.26
C HIS A 140 -5.62 -1.70 10.20
N GLY A 141 -4.82 -1.94 11.24
CA GLY A 141 -3.39 -1.62 11.24
C GLY A 141 -2.63 -2.33 10.11
N ILE A 142 -2.87 -3.62 9.93
CA ILE A 142 -2.30 -4.41 8.84
C ILE A 142 -2.73 -3.86 7.47
N GLY A 143 -4.00 -3.53 7.30
CA GLY A 143 -4.54 -2.94 6.07
C GLY A 143 -3.89 -1.61 5.71
N ASN A 144 -3.64 -0.75 6.71
CA ASN A 144 -2.94 0.52 6.53
C ASN A 144 -1.48 0.32 6.09
N VAL A 145 -0.79 -0.68 6.64
CA VAL A 145 0.58 -1.00 6.24
C VAL A 145 0.61 -1.54 4.81
N LEU A 146 -0.29 -2.48 4.48
CA LEU A 146 -0.36 -3.08 3.15
C LEU A 146 -0.72 -2.05 2.07
N SER A 147 -1.67 -1.15 2.36
CA SER A 147 -2.02 -0.05 1.46
C SER A 147 -0.86 0.93 1.27
N THR A 148 -0.13 1.27 2.33
CA THR A 148 1.06 2.12 2.26
C THR A 148 2.12 1.51 1.33
N PHE A 149 2.39 0.21 1.46
CA PHE A 149 3.33 -0.47 0.57
C PHE A 149 2.83 -0.55 -0.87
N TYR A 150 1.53 -0.82 -1.07
CA TYR A 150 0.93 -0.81 -2.40
C TYR A 150 1.12 0.56 -3.09
N PHE A 151 0.78 1.65 -2.38
CA PHE A 151 1.00 3.00 -2.89
C PHE A 151 2.48 3.30 -3.12
N ALA A 152 3.38 2.81 -2.26
CA ALA A 152 4.82 2.99 -2.44
C ALA A 152 5.33 2.28 -3.71
N ILE A 153 4.86 1.07 -4.00
CA ILE A 153 5.22 0.31 -5.22
C ILE A 153 4.71 1.04 -6.46
N VAL A 154 3.44 1.43 -6.48
CA VAL A 154 2.84 2.19 -7.58
C VAL A 154 3.57 3.52 -7.79
N SER A 155 3.89 4.23 -6.70
CA SER A 155 4.67 5.46 -6.75
C SER A 155 6.06 5.24 -7.34
N LEU A 156 6.75 4.18 -6.94
CA LEU A 156 8.09 3.84 -7.44
C LEU A 156 8.05 3.46 -8.93
N LYS A 157 7.00 2.75 -9.37
CA LYS A 157 6.76 2.38 -10.78
C LYS A 157 6.64 3.61 -11.68
N VAL A 158 6.03 4.70 -11.19
CA VAL A 158 5.93 5.98 -11.89
C VAL A 158 7.21 6.81 -11.73
N LEU A 159 7.84 6.77 -10.55
CA LEU A 159 9.02 7.57 -10.22
C LEU A 159 10.24 7.15 -11.05
N ILE A 160 10.49 5.87 -11.28
CA ILE A 160 11.66 5.40 -12.04
C ILE A 160 11.70 5.95 -13.48
N PRO A 161 10.67 5.76 -14.32
CA PRO A 161 10.69 6.30 -15.68
C PRO A 161 10.73 7.83 -15.68
N PHE A 162 10.04 8.48 -14.74
CA PHE A 162 10.11 9.93 -14.59
C PHE A 162 11.52 10.41 -14.21
N ALA A 163 12.19 9.73 -13.28
CA ALA A 163 13.54 10.03 -12.83
C ALA A 163 14.58 9.78 -13.94
N ALA A 164 14.41 8.72 -14.72
CA ALA A 164 15.24 8.44 -15.88
C ALA A 164 15.08 9.52 -16.96
N TRP A 165 13.84 9.90 -17.27
CA TRP A 165 13.52 10.95 -18.23
C TRP A 165 14.09 12.31 -17.80
N ILE A 166 13.78 12.77 -16.58
CA ILE A 166 14.23 14.07 -16.09
C ILE A 166 15.75 14.12 -15.92
N SER A 167 16.38 13.01 -15.52
CA SER A 167 17.84 12.99 -15.35
C SER A 167 18.58 13.04 -16.68
N SER A 168 18.11 12.30 -17.70
CA SER A 168 18.74 12.26 -19.01
C SER A 168 18.51 13.54 -19.81
N GLU A 169 17.28 14.06 -19.82
CA GLU A 169 16.95 15.25 -20.60
C GLU A 169 17.37 16.52 -19.88
N TRP A 170 16.97 16.73 -18.64
CA TRP A 170 17.12 18.05 -18.02
C TRP A 170 18.34 18.14 -17.11
N LEU A 171 18.46 17.19 -16.18
CA LEU A 171 19.43 17.29 -15.09
C LEU A 171 20.87 17.16 -15.60
N LEU A 172 21.15 16.20 -16.47
CA LEU A 172 22.51 15.91 -16.93
C LEU A 172 23.11 17.06 -17.76
N PRO A 173 22.42 17.64 -18.75
CA PRO A 173 22.93 18.82 -19.47
C PRO A 173 23.17 20.03 -18.56
N ILE A 174 22.25 20.28 -17.61
CA ILE A 174 22.41 21.35 -16.61
C ILE A 174 23.61 21.06 -15.70
N ALA A 175 23.79 19.82 -15.28
CA ALA A 175 24.90 19.41 -14.42
C ALA A 175 26.26 19.62 -15.11
N PHE A 176 26.35 19.30 -16.40
CA PHE A 176 27.54 19.56 -17.20
C PHE A 176 27.77 21.05 -17.44
N ALA A 177 26.72 21.84 -17.64
CA ALA A 177 26.85 23.29 -17.74
C ALA A 177 27.47 23.89 -16.47
N PHE A 178 26.99 23.49 -15.29
CA PHE A 178 27.61 23.89 -14.01
C PHE A 178 29.02 23.32 -13.83
N ARG A 179 29.32 22.13 -14.37
CA ARG A 179 30.65 21.54 -14.26
C ARG A 179 31.70 22.28 -15.10
N LEU A 180 31.31 22.86 -16.23
CA LEU A 180 32.19 23.60 -17.14
C LEU A 180 32.42 25.05 -16.69
N MET A 181 31.52 25.61 -15.88
CA MET A 181 31.68 26.97 -15.36
C MET A 181 32.67 27.02 -14.19
N PRO A 182 33.58 28.03 -14.15
CA PRO A 182 34.44 28.28 -13.00
C PRO A 182 33.60 28.54 -11.73
N GLY A 183 33.97 27.92 -10.60
CA GLY A 183 33.33 28.16 -9.30
C GLY A 183 32.08 27.31 -8.99
N THR A 184 31.32 26.83 -9.98
CA THR A 184 30.13 25.97 -9.76
C THR A 184 30.38 24.48 -9.98
N ARG A 185 31.65 24.11 -10.18
CA ARG A 185 32.12 22.74 -10.50
C ARG A 185 31.65 21.67 -9.53
N LYS A 186 31.73 21.96 -8.24
CA LYS A 186 31.32 21.03 -7.19
C LYS A 186 29.84 20.71 -7.28
N ILE A 187 29.01 21.75 -7.47
CA ILE A 187 27.56 21.61 -7.70
C ILE A 187 27.32 20.78 -8.96
N GLY A 188 28.00 21.08 -10.07
CA GLY A 188 27.94 20.27 -11.29
C GLY A 188 28.24 18.79 -11.05
N ALA A 189 29.32 18.47 -10.33
CA ALA A 189 29.68 17.09 -9.99
C ALA A 189 28.61 16.39 -9.14
N THR A 190 28.00 17.08 -8.17
CA THR A 190 26.91 16.52 -7.36
C THR A 190 25.64 16.26 -8.19
N LEU A 191 25.32 17.15 -9.13
CA LEU A 191 24.19 16.98 -10.03
C LEU A 191 24.42 15.85 -11.04
N ILE A 192 25.65 15.69 -11.53
CA ILE A 192 26.04 14.54 -12.37
C ILE A 192 25.84 13.24 -11.57
N ALA A 193 26.33 13.18 -10.33
CA ALA A 193 26.15 12.01 -9.47
C ALA A 193 24.68 11.68 -9.22
N LEU A 194 23.84 12.71 -9.00
CA LEU A 194 22.40 12.54 -8.81
C LEU A 194 21.73 12.04 -10.09
N ALA A 195 22.10 12.59 -11.25
CA ALA A 195 21.58 12.17 -12.55
C ALA A 195 21.91 10.70 -12.85
N ILE A 196 23.16 10.28 -12.63
CA ILE A 196 23.58 8.88 -12.80
C ILE A 196 22.84 7.99 -11.81
N SER A 197 22.72 8.40 -10.55
CA SER A 197 22.05 7.60 -9.53
C SER A 197 20.56 7.39 -9.86
N ALA A 198 19.90 8.43 -10.38
CA ALA A 198 18.50 8.38 -10.77
C ALA A 198 18.27 7.56 -12.06
N SER A 199 19.09 7.77 -13.10
CA SER A 199 18.94 7.07 -14.39
C SER A 199 19.40 5.62 -14.36
N LEU A 200 20.48 5.33 -13.63
CA LEU A 200 21.16 4.05 -13.71
C LEU A 200 21.01 3.23 -12.43
N VAL A 201 21.40 3.82 -11.30
CA VAL A 201 21.51 3.06 -10.04
C VAL A 201 20.13 2.67 -9.52
N LEU A 202 19.15 3.57 -9.57
CA LEU A 202 17.80 3.31 -9.10
C LEU A 202 17.14 2.12 -9.83
N PRO A 203 17.02 2.08 -11.18
CA PRO A 203 16.45 0.92 -11.86
C PRO A 203 17.29 -0.34 -11.66
N ALA A 204 18.62 -0.23 -11.66
CA ALA A 204 19.50 -1.38 -11.41
C ALA A 204 19.31 -1.97 -10.00
N ALA A 205 19.19 -1.12 -8.98
CA ALA A 205 18.93 -1.54 -7.61
C ALA A 205 17.58 -2.27 -7.51
N VAL A 206 16.54 -1.75 -8.16
CA VAL A 206 15.21 -2.39 -8.19
C VAL A 206 15.27 -3.77 -8.84
N ILE A 207 16.03 -3.93 -9.94
CA ILE A 207 16.17 -5.22 -10.62
C ILE A 207 16.93 -6.22 -9.75
N VAL A 208 18.12 -5.85 -9.25
CA VAL A 208 18.98 -6.75 -8.46
C VAL A 208 18.29 -7.18 -7.16
N ILE A 209 17.71 -6.20 -6.46
CA ILE A 209 17.02 -6.45 -5.20
C ILE A 209 15.72 -7.22 -5.47
N GLY A 210 15.02 -6.90 -6.57
CA GLY A 210 13.82 -7.61 -7.00
C GLY A 210 14.05 -9.10 -7.27
N ASP A 211 15.12 -9.46 -7.98
CA ASP A 211 15.46 -10.87 -8.25
C ASP A 211 15.90 -11.62 -6.98
N LEU A 212 16.68 -10.94 -6.12
CA LEU A 212 17.07 -11.48 -4.81
C LEU A 212 15.83 -11.78 -3.96
N LEU A 213 14.86 -10.86 -3.95
CA LEU A 213 13.63 -11.01 -3.19
C LEU A 213 12.68 -12.01 -3.84
N ASP A 214 12.53 -12.08 -5.16
CA ASP A 214 11.66 -13.09 -5.78
C ASP A 214 12.14 -14.51 -5.43
N THR A 215 13.46 -14.70 -5.29
CA THR A 215 14.07 -15.94 -4.80
C THR A 215 13.82 -16.15 -3.31
N ALA A 216 13.94 -15.11 -2.48
CA ALA A 216 13.68 -15.18 -1.05
C ALA A 216 12.17 -15.31 -0.70
N VAL A 217 11.28 -14.93 -1.63
CA VAL A 217 9.82 -14.77 -1.43
C VAL A 217 9.03 -15.90 -2.06
N GLN A 218 9.66 -17.03 -2.40
CA GLN A 218 8.94 -18.30 -2.63
C GLN A 218 8.38 -18.87 -1.32
N MET A 219 7.81 -18.01 -0.46
CA MET A 219 7.36 -18.38 0.87
C MET A 219 6.06 -19.19 0.78
N PRO A 220 5.95 -20.26 1.57
CA PRO A 220 4.92 -21.29 1.40
C PRO A 220 3.51 -20.74 1.62
N HIS A 221 3.31 -19.83 2.58
CA HIS A 221 2.00 -19.33 2.95
C HIS A 221 1.37 -18.45 1.84
N TYR A 222 2.17 -17.59 1.21
CA TYR A 222 1.68 -16.79 0.06
C TYR A 222 1.27 -17.69 -1.12
N ASN A 223 2.08 -18.70 -1.45
CA ASN A 223 1.79 -19.60 -2.57
C ASN A 223 0.49 -20.38 -2.35
N THR A 224 0.20 -20.79 -1.11
CA THR A 224 -1.07 -21.47 -0.79
C THR A 224 -2.29 -20.56 -0.99
N MET A 225 -2.19 -19.27 -0.69
CA MET A 225 -3.29 -18.31 -0.96
C MET A 225 -3.41 -17.98 -2.45
N SER A 226 -2.28 -17.75 -3.11
CA SER A 226 -2.26 -17.37 -4.52
C SER A 226 -2.77 -18.49 -5.44
N ALA A 227 -2.59 -19.76 -5.06
CA ALA A 227 -3.07 -20.91 -5.83
C ALA A 227 -4.60 -21.00 -5.94
N GLN A 228 -5.35 -20.30 -5.07
CA GLN A 228 -6.82 -20.33 -5.06
C GLN A 228 -7.49 -19.03 -5.54
N ASN A 229 -6.78 -18.20 -6.32
CA ASN A 229 -7.35 -17.03 -7.01
C ASN A 229 -8.14 -16.06 -6.11
N GLY A 230 -7.67 -15.78 -4.89
CA GLY A 230 -8.31 -14.77 -4.03
C GLY A 230 -9.62 -15.21 -3.35
N ASN A 231 -9.90 -16.51 -3.32
CA ASN A 231 -11.05 -17.09 -2.60
C ASN A 231 -10.63 -18.04 -1.47
N PHE A 232 -9.35 -18.08 -1.08
CA PHE A 232 -8.85 -19.05 -0.11
C PHE A 232 -9.51 -18.84 1.26
N MET A 233 -9.45 -17.60 1.77
CA MET A 233 -10.06 -17.27 3.06
C MET A 233 -11.58 -17.29 2.97
N LYS A 234 -12.13 -17.05 1.77
CA LYS A 234 -13.57 -17.12 1.51
C LYS A 234 -14.15 -18.53 1.76
N GLY A 235 -13.39 -19.57 1.44
CA GLY A 235 -13.79 -20.96 1.68
C GLY A 235 -13.50 -21.47 3.09
N LYS A 236 -12.55 -20.84 3.81
CA LYS A 236 -12.11 -21.28 5.14
C LYS A 236 -12.89 -20.65 6.29
N ILE A 237 -13.25 -19.38 6.16
CA ILE A 237 -14.13 -18.73 7.14
C ILE A 237 -15.58 -19.05 6.74
N PRO A 238 -16.39 -19.70 7.58
CA PRO A 238 -17.79 -19.95 7.27
C PRO A 238 -18.55 -18.62 7.11
N ASP A 239 -19.55 -18.58 6.24
CA ASP A 239 -20.40 -17.39 6.11
C ASP A 239 -21.27 -17.25 7.38
N PRO A 240 -21.30 -16.08 8.04
CA PRO A 240 -22.09 -15.88 9.27
C PRO A 240 -23.59 -16.10 9.03
N PHE A 241 -24.06 -15.84 7.80
CA PHE A 241 -25.44 -16.06 7.37
C PHE A 241 -25.77 -17.52 7.04
N ARG A 242 -24.80 -18.42 6.92
CA ARG A 242 -25.09 -19.85 6.73
C ARG A 242 -25.72 -20.49 7.97
N ILE A 243 -25.47 -19.92 9.14
CA ILE A 243 -26.10 -20.34 10.40
C ILE A 243 -27.50 -19.73 10.54
N SER A 244 -27.91 -18.82 9.64
CA SER A 244 -29.01 -17.90 9.83
C SER A 244 -30.34 -18.34 9.20
N PHE A 245 -30.63 -19.64 9.06
CA PHE A 245 -31.93 -20.06 8.52
C PHE A 245 -33.11 -19.65 9.41
N ILE A 246 -32.85 -19.37 10.69
CA ILE A 246 -33.85 -19.02 11.71
C ILE A 246 -34.12 -17.50 11.86
N PRO A 247 -33.14 -16.58 11.76
CA PRO A 247 -33.40 -15.14 11.81
C PRO A 247 -34.23 -14.58 10.65
N SER A 248 -34.45 -15.28 9.54
CA SER A 248 -35.37 -14.78 8.50
C SER A 248 -36.82 -14.71 9.00
N ILE A 249 -37.22 -15.65 9.87
CA ILE A 249 -38.54 -15.70 10.49
C ILE A 249 -38.61 -14.71 11.66
N VAL A 250 -37.60 -14.73 12.53
CA VAL A 250 -37.54 -13.90 13.75
C VAL A 250 -37.28 -12.41 13.45
N CYS A 251 -36.55 -12.08 12.38
CA CYS A 251 -36.33 -10.70 11.95
C CYS A 251 -37.32 -10.26 10.86
N SER A 252 -38.33 -11.07 10.54
CA SER A 252 -39.34 -10.66 9.57
C SER A 252 -40.16 -9.49 10.12
N PRO A 253 -40.53 -8.51 9.27
CA PRO A 253 -41.41 -7.42 9.69
C PRO A 253 -42.76 -7.93 10.19
N ALA A 254 -43.24 -9.07 9.67
CA ALA A 254 -44.45 -9.74 10.16
C ALA A 254 -44.29 -10.22 11.62
N PHE A 255 -43.11 -10.74 11.97
CA PHE A 255 -42.81 -11.15 13.34
C PHE A 255 -42.67 -9.96 14.29
N GLN A 256 -41.98 -8.90 13.87
CA GLN A 256 -41.88 -7.68 14.67
C GLN A 256 -43.27 -7.07 14.92
N LEU A 257 -44.13 -7.10 13.91
CA LEU A 257 -45.52 -6.63 14.00
C LEU A 257 -46.39 -7.55 14.86
N PHE A 258 -46.03 -8.83 15.01
CA PHE A 258 -46.69 -9.78 15.91
C PHE A 258 -46.30 -9.57 17.40
N VAL A 259 -45.03 -9.25 17.64
CA VAL A 259 -44.46 -9.16 19.00
C VAL A 259 -44.56 -7.76 19.62
N GLN A 260 -44.72 -6.71 18.81
CA GLN A 260 -44.76 -5.32 19.29
C GLN A 260 -46.07 -4.84 19.95
N PRO A 261 -47.27 -5.25 19.51
CA PRO A 261 -48.49 -4.74 20.12
C PRO A 261 -48.65 -5.32 21.53
N THR A 262 -49.08 -4.48 22.47
CA THR A 262 -49.54 -4.95 23.79
C THR A 262 -50.79 -5.82 23.60
N ASP A 263 -50.99 -6.80 24.47
CA ASP A 263 -52.12 -7.75 24.44
C ASP A 263 -53.47 -7.02 24.20
N GLU A 264 -53.63 -5.86 24.86
CA GLU A 264 -54.78 -4.96 24.74
C GLU A 264 -55.11 -4.52 23.29
N VAL A 265 -54.09 -4.33 22.43
CA VAL A 265 -54.27 -3.91 21.04
C VAL A 265 -54.82 -5.06 20.21
N TYR A 266 -54.40 -6.30 20.49
CA TYR A 266 -54.93 -7.49 19.82
C TYR A 266 -56.36 -7.79 20.25
N ASP A 267 -56.66 -7.64 21.54
CA ASP A 267 -58.00 -7.85 22.07
C ASP A 267 -58.99 -6.87 21.48
N ILE A 268 -58.64 -5.58 21.40
CA ILE A 268 -59.51 -4.58 20.78
C ILE A 268 -59.66 -4.85 19.28
N ALA A 269 -58.56 -5.15 18.56
CA ALA A 269 -58.62 -5.36 17.10
C ALA A 269 -59.43 -6.59 16.69
N ILE A 270 -59.34 -7.68 17.46
CA ILE A 270 -60.00 -8.96 17.15
C ILE A 270 -61.38 -9.02 17.80
N CYS A 271 -61.51 -8.68 19.09
CA CYS A 271 -62.77 -8.84 19.81
C CYS A 271 -63.77 -7.71 19.62
N ALA A 272 -63.37 -6.48 19.27
CA ALA A 272 -64.34 -5.42 18.98
C ALA A 272 -65.26 -5.71 17.77
N PRO A 273 -64.78 -6.23 16.62
CA PRO A 273 -65.69 -6.60 15.52
C PRO A 273 -66.52 -7.86 15.83
N LEU A 274 -66.03 -8.74 16.70
CA LEU A 274 -66.71 -9.98 17.08
C LEU A 274 -67.72 -9.81 18.24
N SER A 275 -67.72 -8.67 18.91
CA SER A 275 -68.56 -8.41 20.10
C SER A 275 -70.07 -8.42 19.82
N TRP A 276 -70.48 -8.34 18.55
CA TRP A 276 -71.87 -8.50 18.13
C TRP A 276 -72.36 -9.95 18.11
N LEU A 277 -71.44 -10.92 18.08
CA LEU A 277 -71.77 -12.35 18.00
C LEU A 277 -71.40 -13.10 19.28
N ILE A 278 -70.30 -12.70 19.94
CA ILE A 278 -69.75 -13.39 21.10
C ILE A 278 -69.57 -12.36 22.23
N PRO A 279 -69.94 -12.67 23.49
CA PRO A 279 -69.68 -11.78 24.62
C PRO A 279 -68.19 -11.44 24.71
N TYR A 280 -67.87 -10.15 24.88
CA TYR A 280 -66.49 -9.64 24.85
C TYR A 280 -65.54 -10.43 25.77
N ASN A 281 -65.93 -10.66 27.03
CA ASN A 281 -65.11 -11.40 28.00
C ASN A 281 -64.77 -12.83 27.55
N VAL A 282 -65.66 -13.48 26.79
CA VAL A 282 -65.39 -14.83 26.26
C VAL A 282 -64.39 -14.72 25.12
N CYS A 283 -64.56 -13.75 24.22
CA CYS A 283 -63.60 -13.51 23.13
C CYS A 283 -62.21 -13.16 23.66
N GLU A 284 -62.13 -12.24 24.62
CA GLU A 284 -60.90 -11.80 25.30
C GLU A 284 -60.15 -13.01 25.88
N THR A 285 -60.83 -13.88 26.64
CA THR A 285 -60.20 -15.09 27.21
C THR A 285 -59.62 -16.02 26.14
N TRP A 286 -60.29 -16.16 24.98
CA TRP A 286 -59.82 -17.00 23.87
C TRP A 286 -58.66 -16.36 23.11
N VAL A 287 -58.70 -15.05 22.89
CA VAL A 287 -57.63 -14.30 22.23
C VAL A 287 -56.39 -14.26 23.12
N ASP A 288 -56.53 -13.99 24.41
CA ASP A 288 -55.46 -14.07 25.42
C ASP A 288 -54.80 -15.44 25.44
N TRP A 289 -55.61 -16.51 25.47
CA TRP A 289 -55.07 -17.88 25.49
C TRP A 289 -54.36 -18.22 24.17
N GLY A 290 -54.96 -17.87 23.03
CA GLY A 290 -54.37 -18.08 21.72
C GLY A 290 -53.06 -17.28 21.53
N TYR A 291 -53.05 -16.03 21.97
CA TYR A 291 -51.88 -15.16 21.97
C TYR A 291 -50.79 -15.72 22.88
N SER A 292 -51.13 -16.13 24.11
CA SER A 292 -50.19 -16.73 25.05
C SER A 292 -49.54 -18.01 24.50
N VAL A 293 -50.32 -18.90 23.87
CA VAL A 293 -49.80 -20.12 23.24
C VAL A 293 -48.90 -19.79 22.04
N ALA A 294 -49.32 -18.86 21.19
CA ALA A 294 -48.51 -18.42 20.05
C ALA A 294 -47.22 -17.75 20.51
N PHE A 295 -47.27 -16.87 21.50
CA PHE A 295 -46.13 -16.18 22.08
C PHE A 295 -45.13 -17.17 22.70
N VAL A 296 -45.60 -18.11 23.53
CA VAL A 296 -44.74 -19.16 24.11
C VAL A 296 -44.13 -20.04 23.01
N GLY A 297 -44.92 -20.43 22.00
CA GLY A 297 -44.41 -21.20 20.86
C GLY A 297 -43.30 -20.47 20.10
N MET A 298 -43.48 -19.17 19.87
CA MET A 298 -42.46 -18.33 19.21
C MET A 298 -41.24 -18.09 20.10
N ALA A 299 -41.42 -17.89 21.40
CA ALA A 299 -40.32 -17.76 22.37
C ALA A 299 -39.48 -19.05 22.44
N VAL A 300 -40.11 -20.23 22.39
CA VAL A 300 -39.43 -21.52 22.31
C VAL A 300 -38.68 -21.68 20.99
N LEU A 301 -39.28 -21.30 19.86
CA LEU A 301 -38.59 -21.32 18.56
C LEU A 301 -37.38 -20.38 18.54
N GLN A 302 -37.51 -19.19 19.14
CA GLN A 302 -36.42 -18.23 19.29
C GLN A 302 -35.32 -18.78 20.22
N PHE A 303 -35.68 -19.39 21.33
CA PHE A 303 -34.73 -20.04 22.24
C PHE A 303 -34.00 -21.22 21.58
N LEU A 304 -34.72 -22.08 20.83
CA LEU A 304 -34.11 -23.16 20.05
C LEU A 304 -33.18 -22.61 18.96
N ALA A 305 -33.49 -21.45 18.38
CA ALA A 305 -32.60 -20.77 17.46
C ALA A 305 -31.29 -20.41 18.15
N VAL A 306 -31.37 -19.77 19.32
CA VAL A 306 -30.20 -19.35 20.11
C VAL A 306 -29.39 -20.54 20.58
N VAL A 307 -30.03 -21.60 21.06
CA VAL A 307 -29.35 -22.83 21.50
C VAL A 307 -28.63 -23.49 20.32
N ASN A 308 -29.14 -23.38 19.09
CA ASN A 308 -28.39 -23.81 17.89
C ASN A 308 -27.23 -22.86 17.51
N PHE A 309 -27.24 -21.61 17.99
CA PHE A 309 -26.13 -20.66 17.86
C PHE A 309 -25.05 -20.83 18.96
N MET A 310 -25.39 -21.37 20.13
CA MET A 310 -24.45 -21.56 21.25
C MET A 310 -23.32 -22.59 21.03
N PRO A 311 -23.51 -23.74 20.34
CA PRO A 311 -22.43 -24.69 20.10
C PRO A 311 -21.57 -24.19 18.95
N MET A 312 -20.72 -23.22 19.25
CA MET A 312 -19.85 -22.62 18.26
C MET A 312 -18.39 -22.76 18.68
N ASP A 313 -17.80 -23.88 18.24
CA ASP A 313 -16.36 -24.03 17.96
C ASP A 313 -15.87 -23.03 16.89
N THR A 314 -16.74 -22.15 16.41
CA THR A 314 -16.49 -21.19 15.32
C THR A 314 -15.45 -20.14 15.66
N LEU A 315 -15.19 -19.87 16.94
CA LEU A 315 -14.08 -18.98 17.29
C LEU A 315 -12.77 -19.59 16.78
N ALA A 316 -12.54 -20.88 17.01
CA ALA A 316 -11.36 -21.57 16.48
C ALA A 316 -11.39 -21.65 14.95
N GLU A 317 -12.56 -21.94 14.34
CA GLU A 317 -12.69 -21.99 12.88
C GLU A 317 -12.42 -20.63 12.18
N VAL A 318 -12.65 -19.51 12.87
CA VAL A 318 -12.34 -18.17 12.35
C VAL A 318 -10.90 -17.76 12.69
N PHE A 319 -10.41 -18.06 13.90
CA PHE A 319 -9.07 -17.68 14.35
C PHE A 319 -7.95 -18.54 13.75
N ASP A 320 -8.13 -19.85 13.63
CA ASP A 320 -7.12 -20.76 13.11
C ASP A 320 -6.68 -20.40 11.68
N PRO A 321 -7.58 -20.16 10.70
CA PRO A 321 -7.14 -19.76 9.38
C PRO A 321 -6.47 -18.37 9.39
N LEU A 322 -6.92 -17.48 10.28
CA LEU A 322 -6.34 -16.15 10.43
C LEU A 322 -4.91 -16.21 10.97
N MET A 323 -4.69 -16.97 12.04
CA MET A 323 -3.40 -17.09 12.74
C MET A 323 -2.40 -17.96 11.98
N ASN A 324 -2.85 -19.06 11.36
CA ASN A 324 -1.95 -20.04 10.75
C ASN A 324 -1.62 -19.72 9.28
N TYR A 325 -2.48 -18.96 8.58
CA TYR A 325 -2.26 -18.66 7.16
C TYR A 325 -2.20 -17.16 6.89
N PHE A 326 -3.24 -16.40 7.27
CA PHE A 326 -3.37 -15.00 6.90
C PHE A 326 -2.27 -14.10 7.48
N ILE A 327 -2.14 -14.10 8.81
CA ILE A 327 -1.18 -13.23 9.52
C ILE A 327 0.26 -13.55 9.09
N PRO A 328 0.72 -14.82 9.03
CA PRO A 328 2.05 -15.15 8.54
C PRO A 328 2.30 -14.67 7.11
N ALA A 329 1.36 -14.88 6.17
CA ALA A 329 1.55 -14.44 4.79
C ALA A 329 1.66 -12.91 4.67
N VAL A 330 0.86 -12.16 5.42
CA VAL A 330 0.96 -10.70 5.41
C VAL A 330 2.25 -10.24 6.07
N ALA A 331 2.65 -10.84 7.20
CA ALA A 331 3.92 -10.53 7.87
C ALA A 331 5.12 -10.79 6.94
N GLU A 332 5.14 -11.93 6.26
CA GLU A 332 6.15 -12.30 5.26
C GLU A 332 6.27 -11.24 4.16
N VAL A 333 5.15 -10.83 3.56
CA VAL A 333 5.16 -9.80 2.50
C VAL A 333 5.53 -8.42 3.01
N VAL A 334 5.03 -8.01 4.19
CA VAL A 334 5.36 -6.72 4.79
C VAL A 334 6.84 -6.63 5.14
N VAL A 335 7.42 -7.67 5.75
CA VAL A 335 8.85 -7.71 6.08
C VAL A 335 9.68 -7.69 4.80
N THR A 336 9.30 -8.47 3.80
CA THR A 336 9.93 -8.49 2.48
C THR A 336 9.95 -7.11 1.83
N LEU A 337 8.80 -6.43 1.77
CA LEU A 337 8.69 -5.11 1.17
C LEU A 337 9.46 -4.06 1.99
N SER A 338 9.48 -4.19 3.32
CA SER A 338 10.30 -3.33 4.17
C SER A 338 11.79 -3.47 3.83
N ILE A 339 12.28 -4.71 3.71
CA ILE A 339 13.67 -5.00 3.32
C ILE A 339 13.95 -4.46 1.91
N PHE A 340 13.01 -4.63 0.97
CA PHE A 340 13.11 -4.09 -0.40
C PHE A 340 13.35 -2.58 -0.40
N PHE A 341 12.47 -1.82 0.25
CA PHE A 341 12.55 -0.35 0.27
C PHE A 341 13.79 0.16 1.02
N VAL A 342 14.13 -0.46 2.15
CA VAL A 342 15.35 -0.10 2.90
C VAL A 342 16.59 -0.39 2.06
N SER A 343 16.68 -1.55 1.42
CA SER A 343 17.83 -1.94 0.60
C SER A 343 18.00 -1.04 -0.61
N ILE A 344 16.91 -0.67 -1.30
CA ILE A 344 16.97 0.28 -2.42
C ILE A 344 17.47 1.63 -1.95
N THR A 345 16.91 2.15 -0.85
CA THR A 345 17.29 3.46 -0.30
C THR A 345 18.77 3.48 0.07
N LEU A 346 19.25 2.44 0.78
CA LEU A 346 20.66 2.33 1.15
C LEU A 346 21.57 2.22 -0.08
N THR A 347 21.19 1.43 -1.08
CA THR A 347 21.98 1.26 -2.31
C THR A 347 22.06 2.56 -3.10
N VAL A 348 20.94 3.26 -3.29
CA VAL A 348 20.91 4.53 -4.05
C VAL A 348 21.66 5.63 -3.31
N VAL A 349 21.47 5.77 -1.99
CA VAL A 349 22.16 6.80 -1.20
C VAL A 349 23.67 6.54 -1.12
N SER A 350 24.08 5.29 -0.92
CA SER A 350 25.50 4.93 -0.87
C SER A 350 26.19 5.11 -2.22
N ALA A 351 25.54 4.70 -3.32
CA ALA A 351 26.05 4.90 -4.67
C ALA A 351 26.14 6.39 -5.03
N TYR A 352 25.09 7.17 -4.73
CA TYR A 352 25.10 8.62 -4.93
C TYR A 352 26.29 9.27 -4.21
N ARG A 353 26.50 8.92 -2.93
CA ARG A 353 27.62 9.46 -2.14
C ARG A 353 28.96 9.06 -2.73
N SER A 354 29.12 7.80 -3.12
CA SER A 354 30.36 7.28 -3.72
C SER A 354 30.68 7.98 -5.04
N ILE A 355 29.69 8.11 -5.93
CA ILE A 355 29.84 8.78 -7.24
C ILE A 355 30.11 10.27 -7.04
N SER A 356 29.41 10.94 -6.13
CA SER A 356 29.62 12.36 -5.83
C SER A 356 31.06 12.63 -5.37
N VAL A 357 31.58 11.82 -4.43
CA VAL A 357 32.95 11.96 -3.94
C VAL A 357 33.97 11.66 -5.05
N ALA A 358 33.77 10.62 -5.86
CA ALA A 358 34.66 10.29 -6.97
C ALA A 358 34.74 11.40 -8.03
N LEU A 359 33.66 12.14 -8.24
CA LEU A 359 33.59 13.26 -9.18
C LEU A 359 34.14 14.59 -8.61
N GLY A 360 34.54 14.60 -7.34
CA GLY A 360 34.97 15.81 -6.62
C GLY A 360 33.80 16.72 -6.23
N GLY A 361 32.60 16.18 -6.14
CA GLY A 361 31.42 16.86 -5.62
C GLY A 361 31.43 16.97 -4.10
N GLU A 362 30.54 17.80 -3.57
CA GLU A 362 30.28 17.85 -2.13
C GLU A 362 29.18 16.85 -1.77
N PHE A 363 29.41 16.05 -0.74
CA PHE A 363 28.44 15.05 -0.27
C PHE A 363 27.26 15.69 0.46
N PHE A 364 27.39 16.94 0.90
CA PHE A 364 26.31 17.72 1.49
C PHE A 364 25.84 18.78 0.48
N MET A 365 24.59 18.69 0.06
CA MET A 365 23.93 19.88 -0.51
C MET A 365 23.88 20.94 0.58
N TYR A 366 24.49 22.10 0.33
CA TYR A 366 24.36 23.29 1.18
C TYR A 366 22.87 23.55 1.45
N GLY A 367 22.41 23.29 2.68
CA GLY A 367 21.00 23.37 3.08
C GLY A 367 20.56 22.25 4.03
N LEU A 368 20.92 20.99 3.75
CA LEU A 368 20.52 19.85 4.59
C LEU A 368 21.32 19.74 5.89
N SER A 369 22.58 20.20 5.89
CA SER A 369 23.41 20.26 7.11
C SER A 369 22.88 21.22 8.17
N ARG A 370 21.99 22.15 7.81
CA ARG A 370 21.31 23.05 8.75
C ARG A 370 20.04 22.45 9.37
N PHE A 371 19.51 21.36 8.82
CA PHE A 371 18.34 20.67 9.37
C PHE A 371 18.70 19.46 10.24
N THR A 372 19.93 18.95 10.13
CA THR A 372 20.44 17.84 10.95
C THR A 372 21.51 18.26 11.96
N GLY A 373 21.62 19.56 12.24
CA GLY A 373 22.52 20.14 13.23
C GLY A 373 21.75 20.56 14.47
#